data_AF-A0A524EWN3-F1
#
_entry.id   AF-A0A524EWN3-F1
#
_cell.length_a   1.000
_cell.length_b   1.000
_cell.length_c   1.000
_cell.angle_alpha   90.00
_cell.angle_beta   90.00
_cell.angle_gamma   90.00
#
_symmetry.space_group_name_H-M   'P 1'
#
loop_
_entity.id
_entity.type
_entity.pdbx_description
1 polymer ?
#
loop_
_entity_poly.entity_id
_entity_poly.type
_entity_poly.pdbx_seq_one_letter_code
_entity_poly.pdbx_strand_id
1 'polypeptide(L)'
;MKFSNRFEEDNTMVEYTAWINDGTGSFLLFFGIIMGIILILRYKESRAIILLYLGFTCINVGLIYFIFFLRFLSHFPFLTIENIFIQTPPNGSYIFVALSTYAWIGPAVTGATYLGTELLVPRILDLEKIKKTHHDLKENSKESINRFFMKIALTFKIKKPRLLFHIPAWILLIVWECLIFLGPNSWLNPITETELIGDTSFQIPSPPFSIMMFYALYLVFFLVIGFLFRAIKTGGVMEEKFVILSLGMFLMILELVFEGMQDVGESISFALVLRILMVIGLMLLNYGMTPSKKKKKNKKLPTEVAKLAYYVIGDTEELDDQFWDLYIKKSKEMIDEYKEEKKKDTS
;
A
#
# COMPACT_ATOMS: atom_id res chain seq x y z
N MET A 1 47.34 -32.71 -2.75
CA MET A 1 47.28 -31.36 -3.35
C MET A 1 46.00 -31.15 -4.17
N LYS A 2 44.83 -31.58 -3.68
CA LYS A 2 43.52 -31.45 -4.36
C LYS A 2 42.46 -30.70 -3.53
N PHE A 3 42.86 -30.16 -2.38
CA PHE A 3 41.98 -29.45 -1.45
C PHE A 3 41.92 -27.93 -1.73
N SER A 4 42.89 -27.33 -2.42
CA SER A 4 42.90 -25.89 -2.69
C SER A 4 41.81 -25.46 -3.68
N ASN A 5 41.54 -26.26 -4.71
CA ASN A 5 40.59 -25.85 -5.76
C ASN A 5 39.12 -25.84 -5.30
N ARG A 6 38.77 -26.59 -4.24
CA ARG A 6 37.40 -26.65 -3.74
C ARG A 6 37.02 -25.39 -2.95
N PHE A 7 37.98 -24.78 -2.25
CA PHE A 7 37.74 -23.51 -1.54
C PHE A 7 37.61 -22.31 -2.47
N GLU A 8 38.28 -22.31 -3.64
CA GLU A 8 38.11 -21.24 -4.63
C GLU A 8 36.74 -21.31 -5.31
N GLU A 9 36.25 -22.50 -5.68
CA GLU A 9 34.91 -22.66 -6.26
C GLU A 9 33.80 -22.21 -5.30
N ASP A 10 33.89 -22.58 -4.02
CA ASP A 10 32.89 -22.19 -3.00
C ASP A 10 32.83 -20.66 -2.80
N ASN A 11 33.97 -19.96 -2.82
CA ASN A 11 34.00 -18.50 -2.69
C ASN A 11 33.40 -17.78 -3.90
N THR A 12 33.67 -18.27 -5.12
CA THR A 12 33.12 -17.64 -6.35
C THR A 12 31.60 -17.80 -6.44
N MET A 13 31.05 -18.92 -5.97
CA MET A 13 29.60 -19.13 -5.93
C MET A 13 28.93 -18.18 -4.93
N VAL A 14 29.50 -18.02 -3.72
CA VAL A 14 28.97 -17.11 -2.69
C VAL A 14 29.01 -15.65 -3.15
N GLU A 15 30.04 -15.24 -3.88
CA GLU A 15 30.13 -13.89 -4.42
C GLU A 15 29.08 -13.63 -5.52
N TYR A 16 28.87 -14.59 -6.42
CA TYR A 16 27.88 -14.48 -7.48
C TYR A 16 26.45 -14.41 -6.94
N THR A 17 26.14 -15.21 -5.93
CA THR A 17 24.83 -15.23 -5.30
C THR A 17 24.51 -13.92 -4.57
N ALA A 18 25.48 -13.38 -3.84
CA ALA A 18 25.38 -12.06 -3.20
C ALA A 18 25.14 -10.96 -4.23
N TRP A 19 25.87 -10.99 -5.35
CA TRP A 19 25.71 -10.02 -6.43
C TRP A 19 24.31 -10.04 -7.04
N ILE A 20 23.73 -11.22 -7.30
CA ILE A 20 22.34 -11.35 -7.79
C ILE A 20 21.34 -10.83 -6.75
N ASN A 21 21.51 -11.21 -5.48
CA ASN A 21 20.64 -10.78 -4.40
C ASN A 21 20.62 -9.24 -4.33
N ASP A 22 21.79 -8.61 -4.27
CA ASP A 22 21.92 -7.17 -4.16
C ASP A 22 21.47 -6.44 -5.44
N GLY A 23 21.75 -7.01 -6.61
CA GLY A 23 21.30 -6.49 -7.90
C GLY A 23 19.78 -6.52 -8.07
N THR A 24 19.11 -7.59 -7.64
CA THR A 24 17.64 -7.67 -7.68
C THR A 24 16.97 -6.76 -6.65
N GLY A 25 17.54 -6.59 -5.46
CA GLY A 25 17.10 -5.57 -4.50
C GLY A 25 17.26 -4.15 -5.05
N SER A 26 18.39 -3.86 -5.71
CA SER A 26 18.62 -2.58 -6.41
C SER A 26 17.57 -2.31 -7.48
N PHE A 27 17.18 -3.33 -8.25
CA PHE A 27 16.13 -3.22 -9.24
C PHE A 27 14.80 -2.80 -8.59
N LEU A 28 14.42 -3.40 -7.45
CA LEU A 28 13.21 -3.04 -6.73
C LEU A 28 13.21 -1.60 -6.21
N LEU A 29 14.35 -1.12 -5.72
CA LEU A 29 14.52 0.28 -5.34
C LEU A 29 14.14 1.22 -6.49
N PHE A 30 14.78 1.06 -7.65
CA PHE A 30 14.50 1.92 -8.80
C PHE A 30 13.09 1.72 -9.34
N PHE A 31 12.60 0.47 -9.38
CA PHE A 31 11.26 0.16 -9.84
C PHE A 31 10.19 0.83 -8.97
N GLY A 32 10.30 0.73 -7.64
CA GLY A 32 9.40 1.39 -6.69
C GLY A 32 9.40 2.91 -6.83
N ILE A 33 10.58 3.52 -6.97
CA ILE A 33 10.73 4.96 -7.20
C ILE A 33 10.07 5.39 -8.52
N ILE A 34 10.38 4.71 -9.63
CA ILE A 34 9.84 5.02 -10.96
C ILE A 34 8.32 4.88 -10.95
N MET A 35 7.79 3.77 -10.44
CA MET A 35 6.35 3.52 -10.36
C MET A 35 5.64 4.56 -9.49
N GLY A 36 6.25 4.94 -8.36
CA GLY A 36 5.72 5.97 -7.50
C GLY A 36 5.70 7.35 -8.16
N ILE A 37 6.76 7.74 -8.87
CA ILE A 37 6.80 8.98 -9.66
C ILE A 37 5.70 8.97 -10.73
N ILE A 38 5.53 7.86 -11.48
CA ILE A 38 4.47 7.74 -12.49
C ILE A 38 3.09 7.99 -11.89
N LEU A 39 2.80 7.44 -10.71
CA LEU A 39 1.53 7.64 -10.01
C LEU A 39 1.34 9.08 -9.53
N ILE A 40 2.40 9.72 -9.02
CA ILE A 40 2.38 11.13 -8.61
C ILE A 40 2.17 12.06 -9.82
N LEU A 41 2.74 11.73 -10.97
CA LEU A 41 2.51 12.49 -12.19
C LEU A 41 1.05 12.37 -12.64
N ARG A 42 0.46 11.17 -12.60
CA ARG A 42 -0.97 10.94 -12.90
C ARG A 42 -1.93 11.63 -11.92
N TYR A 43 -1.49 11.85 -10.67
CA TYR A 43 -2.25 12.69 -9.73
C TYR A 43 -2.41 14.13 -10.26
N LYS A 44 -1.44 14.68 -11.00
CA LYS A 44 -1.57 16.05 -11.52
C LYS A 44 -2.70 16.18 -12.55
N GLU A 45 -2.88 15.15 -13.36
CA GLU A 45 -3.91 15.06 -14.41
C GLU A 45 -5.29 14.79 -13.78
N SER A 46 -5.42 13.71 -13.00
CA SER A 46 -6.70 13.32 -12.40
C SER A 46 -7.14 14.18 -11.21
N ARG A 47 -6.21 14.74 -10.43
CA ARG A 47 -6.47 15.28 -9.07
C ARG A 47 -6.97 14.25 -8.05
N ALA A 48 -6.87 12.96 -8.36
CA ALA A 48 -7.25 11.89 -7.44
C ALA A 48 -6.21 11.74 -6.32
N ILE A 49 -6.45 12.33 -5.14
CA ILE A 49 -5.49 12.36 -4.01
C ILE A 49 -4.94 10.97 -3.63
N ILE A 50 -5.73 9.93 -3.88
CA ILE A 50 -5.35 8.54 -3.63
C ILE A 50 -4.12 8.10 -4.45
N LEU A 51 -3.93 8.63 -5.67
CA LEU A 51 -2.74 8.38 -6.48
C LEU A 51 -1.49 9.00 -5.89
N LEU A 52 -1.61 10.15 -5.22
CA LEU A 52 -0.49 10.79 -4.54
C LEU A 52 -0.02 9.92 -3.38
N TYR A 53 -0.94 9.45 -2.53
CA TYR A 53 -0.60 8.56 -1.42
C TYR A 53 -0.06 7.22 -1.89
N LEU A 54 -0.65 6.61 -2.92
CA LEU A 54 -0.14 5.37 -3.49
C LEU A 54 1.25 5.56 -4.11
N GLY A 55 1.48 6.67 -4.81
CA GLY A 55 2.79 6.99 -5.37
C GLY A 55 3.86 7.14 -4.30
N PHE A 56 3.56 7.86 -3.20
CA PHE A 56 4.45 7.93 -2.06
C PHE A 56 4.66 6.56 -1.40
N THR A 57 3.62 5.74 -1.24
CA THR A 57 3.76 4.37 -0.74
C THR A 57 4.73 3.57 -1.62
N CYS A 58 4.59 3.60 -2.95
CA CYS A 58 5.49 2.89 -3.86
C CYS A 58 6.95 3.37 -3.75
N ILE A 59 7.18 4.68 -3.60
CA ILE A 59 8.54 5.22 -3.37
C ILE A 59 9.12 4.65 -2.08
N ASN A 60 8.38 4.74 -0.96
CA ASN A 60 8.85 4.25 0.33
C ASN A 60 9.09 2.74 0.31
N VAL A 61 8.21 1.99 -0.35
CA VAL A 61 8.38 0.55 -0.57
C VAL A 61 9.67 0.25 -1.36
N GLY A 62 10.00 1.03 -2.39
CA GLY A 62 11.30 0.92 -3.07
C GLY A 62 12.48 1.26 -2.15
N LEU A 63 12.35 2.30 -1.32
CA LEU A 63 13.41 2.73 -0.40
C LEU A 63 13.73 1.71 0.69
N ILE A 64 12.83 0.77 1.01
CA ILE A 64 13.15 -0.38 1.87
C ILE A 64 14.37 -1.16 1.31
N TYR A 65 14.53 -1.23 -0.02
CA TYR A 65 15.65 -1.93 -0.66
C TYR A 65 16.89 -1.06 -0.86
N PHE A 66 16.94 0.13 -0.26
CA PHE A 66 18.09 1.02 -0.40
C PHE A 66 19.39 0.37 0.10
N ILE A 67 19.33 -0.46 1.13
CA ILE A 67 20.50 -1.19 1.63
C ILE A 67 21.07 -2.17 0.59
N PHE A 68 20.22 -2.91 -0.12
CA PHE A 68 20.65 -3.83 -1.18
C PHE A 68 21.34 -3.07 -2.32
N PHE A 69 20.89 -1.85 -2.60
CA PHE A 69 21.56 -0.97 -3.56
C PHE A 69 22.95 -0.53 -3.09
N LEU A 70 23.08 -0.11 -1.83
CA LEU A 70 24.40 0.24 -1.29
C LEU A 70 25.36 -0.96 -1.35
N ARG A 71 24.88 -2.16 -0.99
CA ARG A 71 25.67 -3.40 -1.10
C ARG A 71 25.98 -3.79 -2.54
N PHE A 72 25.06 -3.57 -3.47
CA PHE A 72 25.35 -3.79 -4.88
C PHE A 72 26.50 -2.89 -5.35
N LEU A 73 26.51 -1.62 -4.89
CA LEU A 73 27.59 -0.69 -5.20
C LEU A 73 28.95 -1.11 -4.63
N SER A 74 29.04 -1.81 -3.47
CA SER A 74 30.33 -2.32 -2.96
C SER A 74 31.05 -3.26 -3.90
N HIS A 75 30.31 -4.01 -4.72
CA HIS A 75 30.92 -5.00 -5.61
C HIS A 75 31.75 -4.32 -6.71
N PHE A 76 31.62 -3.00 -6.88
CA PHE A 76 32.42 -2.23 -7.81
C PHE A 76 33.71 -1.76 -7.11
N PRO A 77 34.90 -2.14 -7.61
CA PRO A 77 36.18 -1.89 -6.95
C PRO A 77 36.53 -0.39 -6.79
N PHE A 78 35.85 0.49 -7.51
CA PHE A 78 36.00 1.95 -7.41
C PHE A 78 35.08 2.60 -6.37
N LEU A 79 34.13 1.85 -5.81
CA LEU A 79 33.20 2.26 -4.76
C LEU A 79 33.46 1.41 -3.50
N THR A 80 34.69 1.44 -2.98
CA THR A 80 35.02 0.67 -1.78
C THR A 80 34.19 1.15 -0.59
N ILE A 81 33.29 0.28 -0.15
CA ILE A 81 32.39 0.48 0.99
C ILE A 81 33.13 0.76 2.30
N GLU A 82 34.42 0.42 2.39
CA GLU A 82 35.27 0.76 3.55
C GLU A 82 35.23 2.26 3.90
N ASN A 83 34.90 3.14 2.95
CA ASN A 83 34.71 4.57 3.18
C ASN A 83 33.27 5.00 3.53
N ILE A 84 32.26 4.16 3.23
CA ILE A 84 30.83 4.47 3.41
C ILE A 84 30.31 3.84 4.71
N PHE A 85 30.70 2.59 4.98
CA PHE A 85 30.46 1.91 6.25
C PHE A 85 31.73 2.00 7.07
N ILE A 86 31.92 3.17 7.71
CA ILE A 86 33.00 3.44 8.66
C ILE A 86 33.18 2.22 9.55
N GLN A 87 34.38 1.62 9.52
CA GLN A 87 34.89 0.61 10.45
C GLN A 87 34.05 0.53 11.70
N THR A 88 33.12 -0.39 11.66
CA THR A 88 32.13 -0.49 12.71
C THR A 88 32.84 -1.18 13.84
N PRO A 89 32.91 -0.59 15.05
CA PRO A 89 33.51 -1.30 16.17
C PRO A 89 32.79 -2.65 16.30
N PRO A 90 33.43 -3.70 16.86
CA PRO A 90 32.91 -5.06 16.90
C PRO A 90 31.49 -5.22 17.49
N ASN A 91 30.89 -4.14 18.01
CA ASN A 91 29.55 -4.08 18.61
C ASN A 91 28.60 -3.00 18.00
N GLY A 92 28.91 -2.34 16.86
CA GLY A 92 28.50 -0.93 16.67
C GLY A 92 27.65 -0.44 15.49
N SER A 93 27.17 -1.22 14.53
CA SER A 93 26.60 -0.62 13.29
C SER A 93 25.38 -1.27 12.65
N TYR A 94 24.78 -2.25 13.32
CA TYR A 94 23.47 -2.76 12.91
C TYR A 94 22.40 -1.66 12.95
N ILE A 95 22.62 -0.60 13.73
CA ILE A 95 21.70 0.53 13.85
C ILE A 95 21.57 1.31 12.54
N PHE A 96 22.65 1.56 11.79
CA PHE A 96 22.53 2.32 10.55
C PHE A 96 21.81 1.53 9.46
N VAL A 97 22.11 0.24 9.36
CA VAL A 97 21.45 -0.69 8.43
C VAL A 97 19.98 -0.80 8.78
N ALA A 98 19.66 -1.09 10.04
CA ALA A 98 18.29 -1.15 10.55
C ALA A 98 17.56 0.17 10.30
N LEU A 99 18.16 1.33 10.62
CA LEU A 99 17.56 2.64 10.35
C LEU A 99 17.30 2.86 8.86
N SER A 100 18.25 2.50 8.01
CA SER A 100 18.16 2.73 6.56
C SER A 100 17.08 1.90 5.89
N THR A 101 16.77 0.72 6.41
CA THR A 101 15.70 -0.16 5.89
C THR A 101 14.36 0.16 6.56
N TYR A 102 14.35 0.31 7.89
CA TYR A 102 13.11 0.43 8.66
C TYR A 102 12.51 1.84 8.65
N ALA A 103 13.30 2.89 8.42
CA ALA A 103 12.78 4.26 8.31
C ALA A 103 11.74 4.43 7.20
N TRP A 104 11.73 3.54 6.20
CA TRP A 104 10.80 3.59 5.07
C TRP A 104 9.56 2.72 5.24
N ILE A 105 9.62 1.72 6.14
CA ILE A 105 8.46 0.85 6.42
C ILE A 105 7.32 1.68 6.98
N GLY A 106 7.57 2.50 8.02
CA GLY A 106 6.52 3.29 8.66
C GLY A 106 5.76 4.22 7.70
N PRO A 107 6.44 5.03 6.87
CA PRO A 107 5.81 5.82 5.82
C PRO A 107 5.06 4.99 4.76
N ALA A 108 5.65 3.91 4.26
CA ALA A 108 5.00 3.02 3.28
C ALA A 108 3.67 2.49 3.82
N VAL A 109 3.73 1.97 5.04
CA VAL A 109 2.64 1.39 5.81
C VAL A 109 1.55 2.43 6.11
N THR A 110 1.94 3.63 6.50
CA THR A 110 1.00 4.73 6.78
C THR A 110 0.24 5.12 5.51
N GLY A 111 0.92 5.23 4.38
CA GLY A 111 0.28 5.46 3.09
C GLY A 111 -0.65 4.32 2.70
N ALA A 112 -0.22 3.05 2.83
CA ALA A 112 -1.06 1.89 2.54
C ALA A 112 -2.33 1.84 3.40
N THR A 113 -2.20 2.12 4.70
CA THR A 113 -3.34 2.19 5.62
C THR A 113 -4.30 3.30 5.20
N TYR A 114 -3.80 4.48 4.81
CA TYR A 114 -4.62 5.58 4.29
C TYR A 114 -5.40 5.21 3.03
N LEU A 115 -4.78 4.49 2.10
CA LEU A 115 -5.47 4.00 0.90
C LEU A 115 -6.62 3.07 1.28
N GLY A 116 -6.38 2.15 2.23
CA GLY A 116 -7.39 1.27 2.78
C GLY A 116 -8.58 2.00 3.35
N THR A 117 -8.32 2.97 4.23
CA THR A 117 -9.38 3.70 4.92
C THR A 117 -10.18 4.60 3.99
N GLU A 118 -9.54 5.26 3.03
CA GLU A 118 -10.22 6.13 2.06
C GLU A 118 -11.16 5.32 1.15
N LEU A 119 -10.77 4.09 0.79
CA LEU A 119 -11.57 3.23 -0.08
C LEU A 119 -12.65 2.43 0.66
N LEU A 120 -12.40 2.05 1.91
CA LEU A 120 -13.35 1.32 2.75
C LEU A 120 -14.45 2.21 3.32
N VAL A 121 -14.11 3.41 3.79
CA VAL A 121 -15.02 4.26 4.55
C VAL A 121 -15.59 5.35 3.64
N PRO A 122 -16.87 5.24 3.20
CA PRO A 122 -17.52 6.29 2.43
C PRO A 122 -17.49 7.61 3.21
N ARG A 123 -17.42 8.75 2.51
CA ARG A 123 -17.35 10.06 3.17
C ARG A 123 -18.66 10.28 3.95
N ILE A 124 -18.56 10.80 5.17
CA ILE A 124 -19.72 11.07 6.04
C ILE A 124 -20.75 12.00 5.34
N LEU A 125 -20.27 12.90 4.47
CA LEU A 125 -21.13 13.77 3.64
C LEU A 125 -22.03 12.98 2.67
N ASP A 126 -21.59 11.81 2.22
CA ASP A 126 -22.44 10.94 1.39
C ASP A 126 -23.55 10.32 2.25
N LEU A 127 -23.29 10.03 3.52
CA LEU A 127 -24.26 9.43 4.43
C LEU A 127 -25.37 10.40 4.83
N GLU A 128 -25.06 11.67 5.10
CA GLU A 128 -26.09 12.68 5.39
C GLU A 128 -26.95 12.97 4.16
N LYS A 129 -26.35 12.98 2.96
CA LYS A 129 -27.12 13.05 1.71
C LYS A 129 -28.01 11.82 1.56
N ILE A 130 -27.47 10.61 1.64
CA ILE A 130 -28.25 9.36 1.54
C ILE A 130 -29.40 9.33 2.55
N LYS A 131 -29.16 9.76 3.79
CA LYS A 131 -30.18 9.81 4.85
C LYS A 131 -31.29 10.84 4.55
N LYS A 132 -30.96 11.95 3.88
CA LYS A 132 -31.95 12.93 3.40
C LYS A 132 -32.71 12.47 2.16
N THR A 133 -32.05 11.80 1.21
CA THR A 133 -32.70 11.40 -0.05
C THR A 133 -33.51 10.10 0.06
N HIS A 134 -33.27 9.28 1.08
CA HIS A 134 -33.84 7.94 1.17
C HIS A 134 -34.46 7.64 2.53
N HIS A 135 -35.39 8.50 2.96
CA HIS A 135 -36.20 8.26 4.17
C HIS A 135 -37.05 6.96 4.07
N ASP A 136 -37.19 6.37 2.88
CA ASP A 136 -38.03 5.19 2.60
C ASP A 136 -37.29 3.92 2.15
N LEU A 137 -35.94 3.89 2.14
CA LEU A 137 -35.25 2.66 1.74
C LEU A 137 -35.35 1.60 2.85
N LYS A 138 -36.32 0.70 2.65
CA LYS A 138 -36.44 -0.59 3.34
C LYS A 138 -35.08 -1.27 3.44
N GLU A 139 -34.85 -1.73 4.66
CA GLU A 139 -33.69 -2.37 5.24
C GLU A 139 -33.10 -3.51 4.37
N ASN A 140 -32.29 -3.15 3.37
CA ASN A 140 -31.62 -4.14 2.53
C ASN A 140 -30.31 -4.59 3.19
N SER A 141 -30.09 -5.91 3.24
CA SER A 141 -29.03 -6.61 4.00
C SER A 141 -27.59 -6.20 3.67
N LYS A 142 -27.34 -5.56 2.52
CA LYS A 142 -26.00 -5.08 2.10
C LYS A 142 -25.48 -3.88 2.90
N GLU A 143 -26.31 -3.23 3.72
CA GLU A 143 -25.87 -2.18 4.65
C GLU A 143 -25.25 -2.71 5.97
N SER A 144 -25.31 -4.01 6.23
CA SER A 144 -24.95 -4.59 7.54
C SER A 144 -23.53 -4.23 8.01
N ILE A 145 -22.53 -4.30 7.12
CA ILE A 145 -21.13 -4.03 7.49
C ILE A 145 -20.87 -2.53 7.73
N ASN A 146 -21.42 -1.66 6.89
CA ASN A 146 -21.31 -0.21 7.11
C ASN A 146 -22.03 0.16 8.40
N ARG A 147 -23.18 -0.44 8.70
CA ARG A 147 -23.88 -0.30 9.98
C ARG A 147 -23.06 -0.82 11.15
N PHE A 148 -22.30 -1.91 11.00
CA PHE A 148 -21.41 -2.43 12.04
C PHE A 148 -20.32 -1.43 12.41
N PHE A 149 -19.54 -0.95 11.43
CA PHE A 149 -18.49 0.05 11.68
C PHE A 149 -19.06 1.38 12.17
N MET A 150 -20.22 1.79 11.65
CA MET A 150 -20.90 2.99 12.14
C MET A 150 -21.43 2.83 13.56
N LYS A 151 -21.97 1.67 13.93
CA LYS A 151 -22.36 1.36 15.31
C LYS A 151 -21.15 1.46 16.23
N ILE A 152 -20.02 0.84 15.87
CA ILE A 152 -18.77 0.97 16.62
C ILE A 152 -18.38 2.45 16.77
N ALA A 153 -18.30 3.20 15.66
CA ALA A 153 -17.91 4.61 15.70
C ALA A 153 -18.85 5.47 16.56
N LEU A 154 -20.16 5.22 16.49
CA LEU A 154 -21.18 5.90 17.29
C LEU A 154 -21.08 5.51 18.77
N THR A 155 -20.88 4.22 19.08
CA THR A 155 -20.67 3.71 20.44
C THR A 155 -19.48 4.39 21.10
N PHE A 156 -18.38 4.57 20.36
CA PHE A 156 -17.18 5.25 20.85
C PHE A 156 -17.19 6.77 20.66
N LYS A 157 -18.28 7.36 20.14
CA LYS A 157 -18.42 8.80 19.83
C LYS A 157 -17.26 9.37 18.99
N ILE A 158 -16.69 8.56 18.10
CA ILE A 158 -15.55 8.94 17.27
C ILE A 158 -16.06 9.78 16.10
N LYS A 159 -15.73 11.08 16.11
CA LYS A 159 -16.12 12.03 15.04
C LYS A 159 -15.59 11.66 13.65
N LYS A 160 -14.51 10.86 13.57
CA LYS A 160 -13.86 10.45 12.32
C LYS A 160 -13.68 8.93 12.31
N PRO A 161 -14.63 8.14 11.78
CA PRO A 161 -14.59 6.67 11.82
C PRO A 161 -13.34 6.10 11.14
N ARG A 162 -12.72 6.84 10.21
CA ARG A 162 -11.44 6.48 9.59
C ARG A 162 -10.31 6.30 10.61
N LEU A 163 -10.33 7.04 11.71
CA LEU A 163 -9.33 6.92 12.78
C LEU A 163 -9.37 5.56 13.49
N LEU A 164 -10.50 4.85 13.46
CA LEU A 164 -10.60 3.49 14.02
C LEU A 164 -9.66 2.50 13.33
N PHE A 165 -9.28 2.78 12.08
CA PHE A 165 -8.38 1.93 11.32
C PHE A 165 -6.93 2.43 11.41
N HIS A 166 -6.72 3.75 11.37
CA HIS A 166 -5.38 4.32 11.46
C HIS A 166 -4.73 4.14 12.83
N ILE A 167 -5.48 4.36 13.91
CA ILE A 167 -4.90 4.36 15.26
C ILE A 167 -4.32 2.99 15.62
N PRO A 168 -5.03 1.86 15.45
CA PRO A 168 -4.45 0.54 15.73
C PRO A 168 -3.22 0.26 14.87
N ALA A 169 -3.26 0.64 13.59
CA ALA A 169 -2.13 0.44 12.69
C ALA A 169 -0.88 1.20 13.15
N TRP A 170 -1.05 2.47 13.56
CA TRP A 170 0.04 3.28 14.09
C TRP A 170 0.54 2.80 15.44
N ILE A 171 -0.34 2.36 16.33
CA ILE A 171 0.08 1.78 17.62
C ILE A 171 0.93 0.55 17.38
N LEU A 172 0.49 -0.37 16.50
CA LEU A 172 1.27 -1.57 16.17
C LEU A 172 2.64 -1.20 15.57
N LEU A 173 2.68 -0.25 14.64
CA LEU A 173 3.91 0.22 14.03
C LEU A 173 4.87 0.85 15.04
N ILE A 174 4.39 1.77 15.89
CA ILE A 174 5.21 2.42 16.92
C ILE A 174 5.74 1.40 17.92
N VAL A 175 4.90 0.46 18.38
CA VAL A 175 5.34 -0.59 19.31
C VAL A 175 6.40 -1.46 18.64
N TRP A 176 6.21 -1.83 17.37
CA TRP A 176 7.16 -2.61 16.59
C TRP A 176 8.51 -1.89 16.45
N GLU A 177 8.51 -0.61 16.06
CA GLU A 177 9.73 0.21 15.96
C GLU A 177 10.44 0.28 17.32
N CYS A 178 9.72 0.58 18.40
CA CYS A 178 10.27 0.62 19.75
C CYS A 178 10.95 -0.70 20.14
N LEU A 179 10.37 -1.85 19.81
CA LEU A 179 10.99 -3.15 20.13
C LEU A 179 12.28 -3.39 19.34
N ILE A 180 12.32 -2.99 18.06
CA ILE A 180 13.54 -3.08 17.24
C ILE A 180 14.63 -2.18 17.80
N PHE A 181 14.29 -0.96 18.21
CA PHE A 181 15.26 -0.02 18.80
C PHE A 181 15.78 -0.46 20.16
N LEU A 182 14.92 -1.05 21.00
CA LEU A 182 15.29 -1.42 22.38
C LEU A 182 16.11 -2.72 22.46
N GLY A 183 16.12 -3.57 21.43
CA GLY A 183 16.82 -4.85 21.48
C GLY A 183 17.18 -5.44 20.13
N PRO A 184 17.83 -4.71 19.21
CA PRO A 184 18.10 -5.21 17.87
C PRO A 184 18.86 -6.55 17.90
N ASN A 185 19.83 -6.68 18.83
CA ASN A 185 20.67 -7.88 18.96
C ASN A 185 19.94 -9.06 19.63
N SER A 186 18.81 -8.83 20.31
CA SER A 186 18.08 -9.88 21.03
C SER A 186 17.01 -10.55 20.17
N TRP A 187 16.60 -9.91 19.08
CA TRP A 187 15.45 -10.34 18.27
C TRP A 187 15.82 -10.75 16.84
N LEU A 188 16.99 -10.35 16.37
CA LEU A 188 17.51 -10.72 15.06
C LEU A 188 18.42 -11.95 15.22
N ASN A 189 18.43 -12.82 14.21
CA ASN A 189 19.42 -13.88 14.16
C ASN A 189 20.82 -13.24 14.09
N PRO A 190 21.78 -13.70 14.92
CA PRO A 190 23.12 -13.14 14.91
C PRO A 190 23.75 -13.37 13.52
N ILE A 191 24.15 -12.28 12.87
CA ILE A 191 24.89 -12.35 11.61
C ILE A 191 26.26 -12.95 11.95
N THR A 192 26.55 -14.15 11.43
CA THR A 192 27.91 -14.68 11.51
C THR A 192 28.85 -13.82 10.66
N GLU A 193 30.15 -13.77 10.97
CA GLU A 193 31.14 -12.94 10.23
C GLU A 193 31.18 -13.23 8.71
N THR A 194 30.62 -14.37 8.29
CA THR A 194 30.48 -14.80 6.90
C THR A 194 29.14 -14.48 6.25
N GLU A 195 28.13 -14.06 7.02
CA GLU A 195 26.80 -13.74 6.54
C GLU A 195 26.68 -12.25 6.19
N LEU A 196 26.02 -11.97 5.06
CA LEU A 196 25.90 -10.61 4.55
C LEU A 196 24.99 -9.77 5.45
N ILE A 197 25.47 -8.59 5.84
CA ILE A 197 24.90 -7.62 6.80
C ILE A 197 23.44 -7.18 6.51
N GLY A 198 22.84 -7.55 5.37
CA GLY A 198 21.44 -7.23 5.04
C GLY A 198 20.43 -8.36 5.22
N ASP A 199 20.88 -9.57 5.56
CA ASP A 199 20.00 -10.74 5.67
C ASP A 199 19.63 -10.99 7.14
N THR A 200 19.25 -9.95 7.89
CA THR A 200 18.82 -10.15 9.28
C THR A 200 17.38 -10.64 9.31
N SER A 201 17.19 -11.94 9.47
CA SER A 201 15.87 -12.49 9.76
C SER A 201 15.54 -12.33 11.24
N PHE A 202 14.25 -12.14 11.55
CA PHE A 202 13.82 -12.17 12.94
C PHE A 202 13.92 -13.60 13.47
N GLN A 203 14.40 -13.74 14.70
CA GLN A 203 14.23 -15.00 15.44
C GLN A 203 12.73 -15.32 15.52
N ILE A 204 12.34 -16.53 15.14
CA ILE A 204 10.96 -17.01 15.28
C ILE A 204 10.88 -17.87 16.56
N PRO A 205 10.03 -17.55 17.55
CA PRO A 205 9.09 -16.43 17.63
C PRO A 205 9.59 -15.27 18.53
N SER A 206 10.08 -14.19 17.93
CA SER A 206 10.39 -12.94 18.65
C SER A 206 9.17 -12.02 18.73
N PRO A 207 9.11 -11.11 19.73
CA PRO A 207 8.04 -10.11 19.82
C PRO A 207 7.92 -9.20 18.58
N PRO A 208 9.01 -8.64 18.00
CA PRO A 208 8.91 -7.87 16.77
C PRO A 208 8.32 -8.66 15.61
N PHE A 209 8.75 -9.92 15.42
CA PHE A 209 8.19 -10.80 14.39
C PHE A 209 6.69 -11.02 14.59
N SER A 210 6.27 -11.35 15.82
CA SER A 210 4.86 -11.58 16.14
C SER A 210 4.00 -10.34 15.85
N ILE A 211 4.48 -9.15 16.21
CA ILE A 211 3.76 -7.90 15.92
C ILE A 211 3.69 -7.63 14.42
N MET A 212 4.79 -7.86 13.68
CA MET A 212 4.80 -7.75 12.22
C MET A 212 3.80 -8.70 11.58
N MET A 213 3.68 -9.95 12.06
CA MET A 213 2.69 -10.90 11.57
C MET A 213 1.25 -10.46 11.85
N PHE A 214 0.96 -9.98 13.07
CA PHE A 214 -0.35 -9.39 13.37
C PHE A 214 -0.64 -8.17 12.48
N TYR A 215 0.40 -7.38 12.21
CA TYR A 215 0.31 -6.22 11.34
C TYR A 215 0.02 -6.60 9.89
N ALA A 216 0.70 -7.61 9.35
CA ALA A 216 0.45 -8.12 8.02
C ALA A 216 -0.98 -8.67 7.89
N LEU A 217 -1.45 -9.45 8.88
CA LEU A 217 -2.84 -9.91 8.93
C LEU A 217 -3.84 -8.75 8.98
N TYR A 218 -3.52 -7.69 9.74
CA TYR A 218 -4.30 -6.46 9.76
C TYR A 218 -4.38 -5.84 8.37
N LEU A 219 -3.25 -5.69 7.66
CA LEU A 219 -3.23 -5.17 6.30
C LEU A 219 -4.01 -6.05 5.32
N VAL A 220 -3.91 -7.38 5.40
CA VAL A 220 -4.69 -8.28 4.55
C VAL A 220 -6.18 -8.05 4.77
N PHE A 221 -6.62 -7.99 6.03
CA PHE A 221 -8.02 -7.82 6.34
C PHE A 221 -8.58 -6.47 5.88
N PHE A 222 -7.84 -5.37 6.05
CA PHE A 222 -8.36 -4.05 5.68
C PHE A 222 -8.11 -3.67 4.23
N LEU A 223 -6.97 -4.04 3.65
CA LEU A 223 -6.63 -3.65 2.27
C LEU A 223 -7.17 -4.67 1.28
N VAL A 224 -6.77 -5.93 1.42
CA VAL A 224 -7.09 -6.98 0.44
C VAL A 224 -8.58 -7.28 0.46
N ILE A 225 -9.10 -7.68 1.62
CA ILE A 225 -10.53 -8.01 1.78
C ILE A 225 -11.38 -6.75 1.59
N GLY A 226 -10.89 -5.58 2.02
CA GLY A 226 -11.59 -4.32 1.81
C GLY A 226 -11.80 -3.94 0.34
N PHE A 227 -10.76 -4.07 -0.47
CA PHE A 227 -10.88 -3.88 -1.93
C PHE A 227 -11.79 -4.93 -2.56
N LEU A 228 -11.73 -6.18 -2.11
CA LEU A 228 -12.60 -7.24 -2.62
C LEU A 228 -14.09 -6.94 -2.32
N PHE A 229 -14.41 -6.51 -1.10
CA PHE A 229 -15.77 -6.08 -0.76
C PHE A 229 -16.22 -4.90 -1.61
N ARG A 230 -15.32 -3.96 -1.91
CA ARG A 230 -15.63 -2.82 -2.78
C ARG A 230 -15.86 -3.26 -4.23
N ALA A 231 -15.10 -4.24 -4.72
CA ALA A 231 -15.31 -4.82 -6.04
C ALA A 231 -16.73 -5.36 -6.17
N ILE A 232 -17.14 -6.22 -5.22
CA ILE A 232 -18.48 -6.85 -5.19
C ILE A 232 -19.60 -5.81 -5.13
N LYS A 233 -19.36 -4.65 -4.47
CA LYS A 233 -20.36 -3.58 -4.35
C LYS A 233 -20.48 -2.68 -5.58
N THR A 234 -19.39 -2.49 -6.33
CA THR A 234 -19.33 -1.46 -7.39
C THR A 234 -19.74 -1.99 -8.75
N GLY A 235 -19.51 -3.26 -9.04
CA GLY A 235 -19.91 -3.91 -10.30
C GLY A 235 -19.18 -3.37 -11.54
N GLY A 236 -19.28 -4.13 -12.64
CA GLY A 236 -18.85 -3.68 -13.97
C GLY A 236 -17.35 -3.40 -14.08
N VAL A 237 -16.96 -2.29 -14.70
CA VAL A 237 -15.54 -1.96 -14.90
C VAL A 237 -14.83 -1.64 -13.58
N MET A 238 -15.54 -1.08 -12.59
CA MET A 238 -14.95 -0.76 -11.29
C MET A 238 -14.67 -2.00 -10.46
N GLU A 239 -15.51 -3.02 -10.58
CA GLU A 239 -15.29 -4.33 -9.95
C GLU A 239 -13.95 -4.93 -10.38
N GLU A 240 -13.69 -4.99 -11.69
CA GLU A 240 -12.42 -5.50 -12.25
C GLU A 240 -11.23 -4.74 -11.65
N LYS A 241 -11.29 -3.40 -11.61
CA LYS A 241 -10.21 -2.58 -11.05
C LYS A 241 -9.98 -2.85 -9.56
N PHE A 242 -11.04 -2.96 -8.77
CA PHE A 242 -10.90 -3.26 -7.33
C PHE A 242 -10.39 -4.68 -7.07
N VAL A 243 -10.76 -5.68 -7.89
CA VAL A 243 -10.17 -7.03 -7.81
C VAL A 243 -8.67 -6.98 -8.09
N ILE A 244 -8.26 -6.22 -9.11
CA ILE A 244 -6.84 -6.07 -9.44
C ILE A 244 -6.07 -5.36 -8.32
N LEU A 245 -6.63 -4.30 -7.75
CA LEU A 245 -6.03 -3.62 -6.61
C LEU A 245 -5.90 -4.55 -5.40
N SER A 246 -6.93 -5.36 -5.13
CA SER A 246 -6.93 -6.37 -4.07
C SER A 246 -5.79 -7.38 -4.26
N LEU A 247 -5.66 -7.93 -5.48
CA LEU A 247 -4.59 -8.88 -5.82
C LEU A 247 -3.20 -8.23 -5.71
N GLY A 248 -3.04 -7.00 -6.21
CA GLY A 248 -1.78 -6.27 -6.12
C GLY A 248 -1.33 -6.06 -4.67
N MET A 249 -2.24 -5.63 -3.79
CA MET A 249 -1.93 -5.49 -2.36
C MET A 249 -1.62 -6.83 -1.70
N PHE A 250 -2.36 -7.88 -2.06
CA PHE A 250 -2.12 -9.21 -1.50
C PHE A 250 -0.72 -9.71 -1.82
N LEU A 251 -0.27 -9.56 -3.07
CA LEU A 251 1.08 -9.95 -3.48
C LEU A 251 2.17 -9.16 -2.74
N MET A 252 1.98 -7.85 -2.52
CA MET A 252 2.94 -7.05 -1.75
C MET A 252 2.99 -7.45 -0.27
N ILE A 253 1.84 -7.74 0.35
CA ILE A 253 1.83 -8.18 1.76
C ILE A 253 2.41 -9.59 1.89
N LEU A 254 2.15 -10.46 0.92
CA LEU A 254 2.73 -11.80 0.87
C LEU A 254 4.26 -11.73 0.79
N GLU A 255 4.79 -10.89 -0.09
CA GLU A 255 6.23 -10.66 -0.16
C GLU A 255 6.79 -10.14 1.17
N LEU A 256 6.19 -9.10 1.77
CA LEU A 256 6.63 -8.57 3.07
C LEU A 256 6.70 -9.65 4.16
N VAL A 257 5.70 -10.53 4.22
CA VAL A 257 5.64 -11.61 5.20
C VAL A 257 6.74 -12.64 4.93
N PHE A 258 6.87 -13.10 3.69
CA PHE A 258 7.82 -14.14 3.37
C PHE A 258 9.26 -13.65 3.40
N GLU A 259 9.57 -12.43 2.94
CA GLU A 259 10.90 -11.84 3.05
C GLU A 259 11.30 -11.69 4.53
N GLY A 260 10.36 -11.30 5.40
CA GLY A 260 10.59 -11.26 6.84
C GLY A 260 10.73 -12.63 7.53
N MET A 261 10.40 -13.72 6.84
CA MET A 261 10.55 -15.10 7.30
C MET A 261 11.77 -15.82 6.71
N GLN A 262 12.39 -15.28 5.66
CA GLN A 262 13.53 -15.94 5.03
C GLN A 262 14.68 -16.03 6.01
N ASP A 263 15.13 -17.26 6.30
CA ASP A 263 16.36 -17.47 7.05
C ASP A 263 17.58 -17.08 6.22
N VAL A 264 18.64 -16.68 6.94
CA VAL A 264 19.95 -16.39 6.37
C VAL A 264 20.46 -17.67 5.68
N GLY A 265 20.55 -17.64 4.35
CA GLY A 265 20.98 -18.79 3.55
C GLY A 265 19.87 -19.57 2.84
N GLU A 266 18.60 -19.15 2.91
CA GLU A 266 17.59 -19.66 1.98
C GLU A 266 17.97 -19.39 0.51
N SER A 267 17.51 -20.25 -0.39
CA SER A 267 17.89 -20.17 -1.81
C SER A 267 17.50 -18.82 -2.40
N ILE A 268 18.45 -18.14 -3.05
CA ILE A 268 18.23 -16.88 -3.80
C ILE A 268 17.05 -17.00 -4.77
N SER A 269 16.80 -18.20 -5.29
CA SER A 269 15.64 -18.51 -6.11
C SER A 269 14.32 -18.11 -5.45
N PHE A 270 14.18 -18.32 -4.14
CA PHE A 270 12.97 -17.95 -3.40
C PHE A 270 12.85 -16.43 -3.23
N ALA A 271 13.92 -15.75 -2.80
CA ALA A 271 13.96 -14.27 -2.74
C ALA A 271 13.64 -13.65 -4.11
N LEU A 272 14.21 -14.18 -5.19
CA LEU A 272 13.94 -13.71 -6.54
C LEU A 272 12.46 -13.89 -6.93
N VAL A 273 11.83 -15.00 -6.56
CA VAL A 273 10.39 -15.21 -6.76
C VAL A 273 9.57 -14.18 -6.00
N LEU A 274 9.87 -13.93 -4.72
CA LEU A 274 9.17 -12.94 -3.90
C LEU A 274 9.27 -11.53 -4.50
N ARG A 275 10.46 -11.14 -4.96
CA ARG A 275 10.70 -9.85 -5.61
C ARG A 275 9.95 -9.71 -6.93
N ILE A 276 9.85 -10.80 -7.71
CA ILE A 276 8.98 -10.82 -8.90
C ILE A 276 7.51 -10.61 -8.51
N LEU A 277 7.03 -11.25 -7.44
CA LEU A 277 5.67 -11.05 -6.96
C LEU A 277 5.41 -9.60 -6.55
N MET A 278 6.39 -8.94 -5.94
CA MET A 278 6.32 -7.52 -5.58
C MET A 278 6.23 -6.62 -6.82
N VAL A 279 7.05 -6.86 -7.84
CA VAL A 279 6.99 -6.14 -9.13
C VAL A 279 5.62 -6.31 -9.76
N ILE A 280 5.11 -7.54 -9.83
CA ILE A 280 3.77 -7.83 -10.32
C ILE A 280 2.73 -7.10 -9.48
N GLY A 281 2.85 -7.11 -8.15
CA GLY A 281 1.97 -6.40 -7.23
C GLY A 281 1.90 -4.90 -7.54
N LEU A 282 3.05 -4.24 -7.65
CA LEU A 282 3.15 -2.82 -8.01
C LEU A 282 2.58 -2.53 -9.41
N MET A 283 2.81 -3.40 -10.40
CA MET A 283 2.24 -3.27 -11.73
C MET A 283 0.70 -3.39 -11.70
N LEU A 284 0.17 -4.35 -10.93
CA LEU A 284 -1.26 -4.52 -10.74
C LEU A 284 -1.87 -3.30 -10.05
N LEU A 285 -1.23 -2.74 -9.04
CA LEU A 285 -1.70 -1.51 -8.38
C LEU A 285 -1.79 -0.35 -9.37
N ASN A 286 -0.74 -0.15 -10.18
CA ASN A 286 -0.76 0.88 -11.21
C ASN A 286 -1.83 0.63 -12.28
N TYR A 287 -2.01 -0.61 -12.72
CA TYR A 287 -3.04 -0.95 -13.70
C TYR A 287 -4.46 -0.80 -13.13
N GLY A 288 -4.68 -1.20 -11.87
CA GLY A 288 -5.92 -1.02 -11.12
C GLY A 288 -6.33 0.44 -11.00
N MET A 289 -5.34 1.33 -10.86
CA MET A 289 -5.55 2.78 -10.80
C MET A 289 -5.60 3.47 -12.17
N THR A 290 -5.27 2.77 -13.26
CA THR A 290 -5.30 3.36 -14.61
C THR A 290 -6.74 3.46 -15.11
N PRO A 291 -7.23 4.64 -15.51
CA PRO A 291 -8.59 4.80 -16.03
C PRO A 291 -8.83 3.90 -17.24
N SER A 292 -10.03 3.33 -17.33
CA SER A 292 -10.38 2.40 -18.41
C SER A 292 -10.56 3.16 -19.72
N LYS A 293 -9.74 2.87 -20.73
CA LYS A 293 -9.84 3.45 -22.09
C LYS A 293 -11.05 2.96 -22.90
N LYS A 294 -12.07 2.36 -22.27
CA LYS A 294 -13.25 1.88 -23.03
C LYS A 294 -13.94 3.08 -23.68
N LYS A 295 -13.77 3.21 -24.99
CA LYS A 295 -14.53 4.12 -25.87
C LYS A 295 -16.01 4.01 -25.52
N LYS A 296 -16.59 5.05 -24.93
CA LYS A 296 -18.04 5.17 -24.71
C LYS A 296 -18.73 5.06 -26.08
N LYS A 297 -19.27 3.89 -26.40
CA LYS A 297 -20.45 3.84 -27.28
C LYS A 297 -21.61 4.34 -26.43
N ASN A 298 -22.02 5.57 -26.71
CA ASN A 298 -23.16 6.30 -26.14
C ASN A 298 -24.25 5.39 -25.55
N LYS A 299 -24.24 5.21 -24.23
CA LYS A 299 -25.42 4.93 -23.43
C LYS A 299 -25.41 5.91 -22.28
N LYS A 300 -26.42 6.80 -22.26
CA LYS A 300 -26.64 7.80 -21.20
C LYS A 300 -26.51 7.12 -19.84
N LEU A 301 -25.44 7.45 -19.12
CA LEU A 301 -25.21 6.93 -17.77
C LEU A 301 -26.25 7.56 -16.83
N PRO A 302 -26.92 6.80 -15.95
CA PRO A 302 -27.83 7.37 -14.97
C PRO A 302 -27.09 8.38 -14.08
N THR A 303 -27.63 9.59 -13.99
CA THR A 303 -27.07 10.78 -13.32
C THR A 303 -26.50 10.52 -11.91
N GLU A 304 -27.01 9.53 -11.19
CA GLU A 304 -26.58 9.16 -9.83
C GLU A 304 -25.28 8.34 -9.81
N VAL A 305 -25.05 7.47 -10.81
CA VAL A 305 -23.80 6.68 -10.93
C VAL A 305 -22.64 7.57 -11.37
N ALA A 306 -22.92 8.59 -12.20
CA ALA A 306 -21.95 9.61 -12.57
C ALA A 306 -21.50 10.44 -11.37
N LYS A 307 -22.41 10.81 -10.45
CA LYS A 307 -22.06 11.52 -9.20
C LYS A 307 -21.20 10.67 -8.26
N LEU A 308 -21.46 9.37 -8.16
CA LEU A 308 -20.67 8.46 -7.32
C LEU A 308 -19.26 8.21 -7.91
N ALA A 309 -19.17 8.11 -9.25
CA ALA A 309 -17.88 8.03 -9.96
C ALA A 309 -17.07 9.34 -9.84
N TYR A 310 -17.75 10.49 -9.90
CA TYR A 310 -17.17 11.83 -9.72
C TYR A 310 -16.53 11.99 -8.34
N TYR A 311 -17.14 11.43 -7.29
CA TYR A 311 -16.65 11.56 -5.91
C TYR A 311 -15.56 10.54 -5.52
N VAL A 312 -15.56 9.37 -6.15
CA VAL A 312 -14.62 8.27 -5.83
C VAL A 312 -13.36 8.31 -6.70
N ILE A 313 -13.42 8.83 -7.92
CA ILE A 313 -12.32 8.68 -8.89
C ILE A 313 -11.63 10.00 -9.22
N GLY A 314 -12.28 11.16 -9.06
CA GLY A 314 -11.66 12.44 -9.42
C GLY A 314 -11.13 12.38 -10.85
N ASP A 315 -12.03 12.29 -11.83
CA ASP A 315 -11.66 12.36 -13.23
C ASP A 315 -12.52 13.45 -13.86
N THR A 316 -11.96 14.66 -13.94
CA THR A 316 -12.68 15.89 -14.31
C THR A 316 -12.39 16.37 -15.72
N GLU A 317 -11.52 15.71 -16.50
CA GLU A 317 -11.08 16.25 -17.80
C GLU A 317 -11.95 15.85 -19.01
N GLU A 318 -12.89 14.91 -18.89
CA GLU A 318 -13.78 14.49 -19.99
C GLU A 318 -15.29 14.66 -19.71
N LEU A 319 -15.66 15.62 -18.88
CA LEU A 319 -17.06 16.06 -18.80
C LEU A 319 -17.20 17.31 -19.67
N ASP A 320 -17.61 17.06 -20.92
CA ASP A 320 -18.08 18.06 -21.90
C ASP A 320 -18.92 19.14 -21.20
N ASP A 321 -18.77 20.39 -21.61
CA ASP A 321 -19.58 21.54 -21.17
C ASP A 321 -21.08 21.21 -21.14
N GLN A 322 -21.56 20.33 -22.04
CA GLN A 322 -22.93 19.81 -22.03
C GLN A 322 -23.33 19.08 -20.74
N PHE A 323 -22.41 18.37 -20.08
CA PHE A 323 -22.66 17.73 -18.80
C PHE A 323 -22.83 18.76 -17.69
N TRP A 324 -21.99 19.80 -17.66
CA TRP A 324 -22.09 20.88 -16.68
C TRP A 324 -23.38 21.67 -16.85
N ASP A 325 -23.79 21.96 -18.09
CA ASP A 325 -25.06 22.59 -18.38
C ASP A 325 -26.25 21.72 -17.96
N LEU A 326 -26.20 20.41 -18.22
CA LEU A 326 -27.24 19.49 -17.78
C LEU A 326 -27.29 19.38 -16.25
N TYR A 327 -26.14 19.37 -15.59
CA TYR A 327 -26.05 19.36 -14.13
C TYR A 327 -26.61 20.64 -13.52
N ILE A 328 -26.22 21.81 -14.03
CA ILE A 328 -26.72 23.12 -13.60
C ILE A 328 -28.23 23.18 -13.81
N LYS A 329 -28.72 22.78 -14.98
CA LYS A 329 -30.16 22.76 -15.28
C LYS A 329 -30.93 21.88 -14.30
N LYS A 330 -30.50 20.64 -14.11
CA LYS A 330 -31.18 19.68 -13.24
C LYS A 330 -31.09 20.06 -11.76
N SER A 331 -30.01 20.74 -11.36
CA SER A 331 -29.87 21.30 -10.01
C SER A 331 -30.83 22.47 -9.77
N LYS A 332 -31.07 23.33 -10.78
CA LYS A 332 -32.10 24.38 -10.71
C LYS A 332 -33.50 23.78 -10.61
N GLU A 333 -33.82 22.79 -11.44
CA GLU A 333 -35.12 22.09 -11.40
C GLU A 333 -35.43 21.52 -10.01
N MET A 334 -34.47 20.83 -9.38
CA MET A 334 -34.64 20.30 -8.02
C MET A 334 -34.80 21.41 -6.95
N ILE A 335 -34.09 22.53 -7.11
CA ILE A 335 -34.22 23.67 -6.18
C ILE A 335 -35.61 24.30 -6.30
N ASP A 336 -36.14 24.39 -7.51
CA ASP A 336 -37.45 24.99 -7.77
C ASP A 336 -38.59 24.07 -7.31
N GLU A 337 -38.51 22.75 -7.56
CA GLU A 337 -39.43 21.75 -6.98
C GLU A 337 -39.48 21.84 -5.45
N TYR A 338 -38.31 21.90 -4.80
CA TYR A 338 -38.24 22.02 -3.34
C TYR A 338 -38.88 23.31 -2.82
N LYS A 339 -38.71 24.44 -3.53
CA LYS A 339 -39.37 25.70 -3.18
C LYS A 339 -40.88 25.64 -3.33
N GLU A 340 -41.38 24.90 -4.33
CA GLU A 340 -42.82 24.72 -4.52
C GLU A 340 -43.44 23.82 -3.45
N GLU A 341 -42.80 22.72 -3.10
CA GLU A 341 -43.23 21.87 -1.97
C GLU A 341 -43.29 22.66 -0.67
N LYS A 342 -42.25 23.46 -0.38
CA LYS A 342 -42.22 24.26 0.84
C LYS A 342 -43.29 25.35 0.88
N LYS A 343 -43.75 25.84 -0.27
CA LYS A 343 -44.88 26.79 -0.34
C LYS A 343 -46.21 26.11 -0.01
N LYS A 344 -46.39 24.86 -0.46
CA LYS A 344 -47.60 24.07 -0.18
C LYS A 344 -47.75 23.71 1.30
N ASP A 345 -46.65 23.52 2.01
CA ASP A 345 -46.68 23.26 3.46
C ASP A 345 -46.97 24.51 4.31
N THR A 346 -46.90 25.71 3.72
CA THR A 346 -47.14 26.99 4.41
C THR A 346 -48.49 27.65 4.07
N SER A 347 -49.27 27.04 3.17
CA SER A 347 -50.64 27.42 2.81
C SER A 347 -51.64 26.44 3.40
#